data_AF-B7FXH6-F1
#
_entry.id   AF-B7FXH6-F1
#
_cell.length_a   1.000
_cell.length_b   1.000
_cell.length_c   1.000
_cell.angle_alpha   90.00
_cell.angle_beta   90.00
_cell.angle_gamma   90.00
#
_symmetry.space_group_name_H-M   'P 1'
#
loop_
_entity.id
_entity.type
_entity.pdbx_description
1 polymer ?
#
loop_
_entity_poly.entity_id
_entity_poly.type
_entity_poly.pdbx_seq_one_letter_code
_entity_poly.pdbx_strand_id
1 'polypeptide(L)' 'FDSSRQHWMPDQLCKQCYSCDMQFTVFRRRHHCRLCGQVFCNSCSAFFVESQKSKSTIRVCQMCFDQVN' A
#
# COMPACT_ATOMS: atom_id res chain seq x y z
N PHE A 1 -3.03 8.26 21.16
CA PHE A 1 -4.20 8.54 20.31
C PHE A 1 -3.93 7.92 18.94
N ASP A 2 -4.87 7.15 18.44
CA ASP A 2 -4.79 6.24 17.27
C ASP A 2 -4.56 7.01 15.94
N SER A 3 -3.30 7.18 15.54
CA SER A 3 -2.91 7.87 14.29
C SER A 3 -2.94 6.97 13.04
N SER A 4 -3.44 5.72 13.15
CA SER A 4 -3.30 4.73 12.07
C SER A 4 -4.30 4.88 10.92
N ARG A 5 -5.37 5.67 11.12
CA ARG A 5 -6.42 5.92 10.10
C ARG A 5 -6.38 7.31 9.45
N GLN A 6 -5.59 8.25 9.96
CA GLN A 6 -5.52 9.62 9.41
C GLN A 6 -4.72 9.71 8.09
N HIS A 7 -3.86 8.74 7.78
CA HIS A 7 -3.00 8.76 6.59
C HIS A 7 -3.45 7.77 5.49
N TRP A 8 -4.58 7.09 5.67
CA TRP A 8 -5.10 6.19 4.65
C TRP A 8 -5.70 7.02 3.52
N MET A 9 -5.03 7.04 2.37
CA MET A 9 -5.49 7.85 1.26
C MET A 9 -6.89 7.41 0.79
N PRO A 10 -7.86 8.34 0.71
CA PRO A 10 -9.17 8.04 0.15
C PRO A 10 -9.05 7.60 -1.30
N ASP A 11 -9.70 6.50 -1.63
CA ASP A 11 -9.71 5.89 -2.96
C ASP A 11 -10.13 6.86 -4.07
N GLN A 12 -11.01 7.83 -3.77
CA GLN A 12 -11.51 8.83 -4.71
C GLN A 12 -10.44 9.81 -5.20
N LEU A 13 -9.38 10.02 -4.41
CA LEU A 13 -8.26 10.90 -4.77
C LEU A 13 -7.15 10.13 -5.53
N CYS A 14 -7.15 8.80 -5.42
CA CYS A 14 -6.11 7.96 -6.00
C CYS A 14 -6.47 7.55 -7.43
N LYS A 15 -6.20 8.45 -8.40
CA LYS A 15 -6.37 8.16 -9.82
C LYS A 15 -5.22 7.36 -10.43
N GLN A 16 -4.05 7.38 -9.80
CA GLN A 16 -2.83 6.74 -10.28
C GLN A 16 -2.05 6.07 -9.14
N CYS A 17 -1.22 5.08 -9.51
CA CYS A 17 -0.31 4.42 -8.59
C CYS A 17 0.69 5.42 -7.99
N TYR A 18 0.80 5.45 -6.66
CA TYR A 18 1.72 6.36 -5.96
C TYR A 18 3.20 6.17 -6.33
N SER A 19 3.60 5.00 -6.83
CA SER A 19 5.00 4.71 -7.18
C SER A 19 5.33 4.84 -8.66
N CYS A 20 4.41 4.47 -9.56
CA CYS A 20 4.71 4.42 -11.00
C CYS A 20 3.85 5.36 -11.84
N ASP A 21 2.99 6.15 -11.22
CA ASP A 21 2.07 7.12 -11.83
C ASP A 21 1.14 6.58 -12.92
N MET A 22 1.10 5.27 -13.12
CA MET A 22 0.14 4.63 -14.03
C MET A 22 -1.27 4.74 -13.46
N GLN A 23 -2.20 5.23 -14.29
CA GLN A 23 -3.61 5.35 -13.94
C GLN A 23 -4.23 4.00 -13.61
N PHE A 24 -5.06 3.98 -12.57
CA PHE A 24 -5.85 2.81 -12.25
C PHE A 24 -6.96 2.61 -13.28
N THR A 25 -7.26 1.34 -13.54
CA THR A 25 -8.31 0.91 -14.48
C THR A 25 -9.08 -0.25 -13.86
N VAL A 26 -10.09 -0.77 -14.55
CA VAL A 26 -10.84 -1.97 -14.10
C VAL A 26 -9.89 -3.18 -13.89
N PHE A 27 -8.82 -3.27 -14.68
CA PHE A 27 -7.82 -4.33 -14.59
C PHE A 27 -6.61 -3.95 -13.72
N ARG A 28 -6.23 -2.67 -13.68
CA ARG A 28 -5.20 -2.16 -12.76
C ARG A 28 -5.88 -1.65 -11.49
N ARG A 29 -6.13 -2.56 -10.54
CA ARG A 29 -6.82 -2.24 -9.29
C ARG A 29 -5.91 -1.54 -8.27
N ARG A 30 -6.56 -0.89 -7.31
CA ARG A 30 -5.94 -0.16 -6.19
C ARG A 30 -5.60 -1.12 -5.04
N HIS A 31 -4.42 -0.95 -4.46
CA HIS A 31 -3.93 -1.71 -3.33
C HIS A 31 -3.18 -0.82 -2.35
N HIS A 32 -3.58 -0.82 -1.08
CA HIS A 32 -2.88 -0.01 -0.08
C HIS A 32 -1.61 -0.68 0.45
N CYS A 33 -0.58 0.09 0.75
CA CYS A 33 0.48 -0.38 1.63
C CYS A 33 -0.02 -0.35 3.07
N ARG A 34 0.06 -1.47 3.79
CA ARG A 34 -0.42 -1.54 5.18
C ARG A 34 0.53 -0.89 6.19
N LEU A 35 1.73 -0.47 5.75
CA LEU A 35 2.67 0.30 6.57
C LEU A 35 2.54 1.82 6.37
N CYS A 36 2.51 2.30 5.11
CA CYS A 36 2.47 3.75 4.84
C CYS A 36 1.09 4.31 4.44
N GLY A 37 0.09 3.46 4.18
CA GLY A 37 -1.29 3.88 3.85
C GLY A 37 -1.51 4.41 2.44
N GLN A 38 -0.46 4.54 1.61
CA GLN A 38 -0.55 5.01 0.22
C GLN A 38 -1.13 3.93 -0.71
N VAL A 39 -1.62 4.33 -1.90
CA VAL A 39 -2.29 3.46 -2.87
C VAL A 39 -1.40 3.14 -4.07
N PHE A 40 -1.28 1.85 -4.38
CA PHE A 40 -0.39 1.31 -5.40
C PHE A 40 -1.13 0.35 -6.34
N CYS A 41 -0.54 0.07 -7.50
CA CYS A 41 -0.96 -1.07 -8.32
C CYS A 41 -0.39 -2.39 -7.77
N ASN A 42 -0.84 -3.53 -8.31
CA ASN A 42 -0.39 -4.83 -7.84
C ASN A 42 1.15 -4.96 -7.94
N SER A 43 1.75 -4.59 -9.08
CA SER A 43 3.20 -4.70 -9.28
C SER A 43 4.02 -3.90 -8.26
N CYS A 44 3.59 -2.68 -7.91
CA CYS A 44 4.31 -1.83 -6.95
C CYS A 44 4.05 -2.20 -5.48
N SER A 45 3.14 -3.14 -5.21
CA SER A 45 2.75 -3.55 -3.85
C SER A 45 2.56 -5.05 -3.70
N ALA A 46 3.21 -5.86 -4.54
CA ALA A 46 3.19 -7.32 -4.45
C ALA A 46 4.23 -7.86 -3.45
N PHE A 47 4.50 -7.09 -2.39
CA PHE A 47 5.46 -7.43 -1.34
C PHE A 47 4.71 -7.68 -0.03
N PHE A 48 5.25 -8.56 0.80
CA PHE A 48 4.60 -9.00 2.03
C PHE A 48 5.60 -9.08 3.17
N VAL A 49 5.19 -8.60 4.35
CA VAL A 49 6.01 -8.59 5.57
C VAL A 49 5.20 -9.15 6.72
N GLU A 50 5.85 -9.69 7.75
CA GLU A 50 5.16 -10.17 8.93
C GLU A 50 4.63 -9.01 9.78
N SER A 51 3.35 -9.04 10.12
CA SER A 51 2.74 -8.12 11.07
C SER A 51 3.20 -8.46 12.48
N GLN A 52 3.90 -7.50 13.10
CA GLN A 52 4.30 -7.59 14.51
C GLN A 52 3.12 -7.79 15.48
N LYS A 53 1.91 -7.36 15.09
CA LYS A 53 0.72 -7.43 15.95
C LYS A 53 -0.05 -8.75 15.84
N SER A 54 0.01 -9.42 14.70
CA SER A 54 -0.93 -10.52 14.39
C SER A 54 -0.28 -11.78 13.84
N LYS A 55 1.05 -11.86 13.74
CA LYS A 55 1.80 -12.97 13.10
C LYS A 55 1.29 -13.33 11.69
N SER A 56 0.55 -12.42 11.06
CA SER A 56 -0.01 -12.57 9.73
C SER A 56 0.82 -11.77 8.74
N THR A 57 0.93 -12.22 7.49
CA THR A 57 1.57 -11.42 6.45
C THR A 57 0.67 -10.27 6.00
N ILE A 58 1.25 -9.09 5.82
CA ILE A 58 0.54 -7.89 5.34
C ILE A 58 1.17 -7.39 4.06
N ARG A 59 0.33 -6.90 3.14
CA ARG A 59 0.76 -6.33 1.87
C ARG A 59 1.42 -4.96 2.07
N VAL A 60 2.58 -4.75 1.45
CA VAL A 60 3.32 -3.49 1.50
C VAL A 60 3.81 -3.06 0.12
N CYS A 61 4.13 -1.78 -0.04
CA CYS A 61 4.85 -1.31 -1.23
C CYS A 61 6.33 -1.70 -1.18
N GLN A 62 7.00 -1.66 -2.32
CA GLN A 62 8.43 -1.97 -2.43
C GLN A 62 9.27 -1.15 -1.44
N MET A 63 9.08 0.17 -1.38
CA MET A 63 9.84 1.03 -0.48
C MET A 63 9.71 0.63 1.00
N CYS A 64 8.51 0.25 1.43
CA CYS A 64 8.30 -0.21 2.81
C CYS A 64 8.85 -1.61 3.04
N PHE A 65 8.89 -2.46 2.01
CA PHE A 65 9.52 -3.78 2.08
C PHE A 65 11.04 -3.65 2.26
N ASP A 66 11.68 -2.75 1.51
CA ASP A 66 13.12 -2.50 1.57
C ASP A 66 13.57 -1.83 2.88
N GLN A 67 12.65 -1.24 3.65
CA GLN A 67 12.96 -0.62 4.96
C GLN A 67 12.94 -1.61 6.13
N VAL A 68 12.32 -2.78 5.95
CA VAL A 68 12.15 -3.77 7.02
C VAL A 68 12.92 -5.07 6.77
N ASN A 69 13.58 -5.20 5.63
CA ASN A 69 14.56 -6.24 5.32
C ASN A 69 15.96 -5.63 5.22
#